data_AF-A0A840YZ97-F1
#
_entry.id   AF-A0A840YZ97-F1
#
_cell.length_a   1.000
_cell.length_b   1.000
_cell.length_c   1.000
_cell.angle_alpha   90.00
_cell.angle_beta   90.00
_cell.angle_gamma   90.00
#
_symmetry.space_group_name_H-M   'P 1'
#
loop_
_entity.id
_entity.type
_entity.pdbx_description
1 polymer ?
#
loop_
_entity_poly.entity_id
_entity_poly.type
_entity_poly.pdbx_seq_one_letter_code
_entity_poly.pdbx_strand_id
1 'polypeptide(L)'
;MNQDPPSDTAPEKPAAPDPKLPKPDASAERNRKRWFTLAEILGIAALLISGATLWNNVRMRESQEAARSEAQVREAHAKQIARRDASLVTLDGTARHDGKVLALQDMAGHRIQTMQVRFPASLDIAAQRLVLDPEIKASWFASKILDLTDGGPDRVEGQLPVEITSEYWDHDNRVTDSAIYDVVFNTEGRLIGGRKLKLKGVVLNQRVSGDAGARLDNLWTAERKRLQSKKK
;
A
#
# COMPACT_ATOMS: atom_id res chain seq x y z
N MET A 1 -30.16 -134.51 5.26
CA MET A 1 -29.56 -135.50 6.18
C MET A 1 -28.05 -135.33 6.11
N ASN A 2 -27.41 -135.13 7.27
CA ASN A 2 -25.96 -135.08 7.54
C ASN A 2 -25.17 -133.86 7.02
N GLN A 3 -24.73 -132.94 7.88
CA GLN A 3 -23.71 -132.98 8.97
C GLN A 3 -22.29 -132.66 8.44
N ASP A 4 -21.88 -131.42 8.71
CA ASP A 4 -20.52 -130.84 8.82
C ASP A 4 -19.72 -131.43 10.01
N PRO A 5 -18.43 -131.07 10.31
CA PRO A 5 -17.34 -130.29 9.64
C PRO A 5 -15.95 -131.03 9.85
N PRO A 6 -14.74 -130.43 10.15
CA PRO A 6 -14.12 -129.08 10.05
C PRO A 6 -12.73 -129.11 9.32
N SER A 7 -11.87 -128.09 9.16
CA SER A 7 -11.42 -126.96 9.99
C SER A 7 -10.62 -125.93 9.16
N ASP A 8 -10.52 -124.71 9.71
CA ASP A 8 -9.42 -123.71 9.63
C ASP A 8 -8.86 -123.31 8.25
N THR A 9 -8.80 -122.04 7.83
CA THR A 9 -8.19 -120.90 8.54
C THR A 9 -8.60 -119.61 7.83
N ALA A 10 -8.88 -118.52 8.56
CA ALA A 10 -8.89 -117.14 8.05
C ALA A 10 -7.75 -116.37 8.76
N PRO A 11 -7.33 -115.15 8.36
CA PRO A 11 -7.88 -114.23 7.33
C PRO A 11 -6.82 -113.50 6.47
N GLU A 12 -7.16 -112.89 5.33
CA GLU A 12 -6.38 -111.72 4.85
C GLU A 12 -7.20 -110.77 3.98
N LYS A 13 -7.24 -109.50 4.42
CA LYS A 13 -7.93 -108.36 3.81
C LYS A 13 -6.88 -107.51 3.08
N PRO A 14 -6.90 -107.38 1.75
CA PRO A 14 -6.04 -106.41 1.09
C PRO A 14 -6.55 -104.98 1.30
N ALA A 15 -5.65 -104.15 1.81
CA ALA A 15 -5.82 -102.76 2.15
C ALA A 15 -6.29 -101.90 0.97
N ALA A 16 -7.07 -100.86 1.28
CA ALA A 16 -7.29 -99.74 0.39
C ALA A 16 -5.93 -99.09 0.02
N PRO A 17 -5.72 -98.66 -1.23
CA PRO A 17 -4.52 -97.91 -1.58
C PRO A 17 -4.51 -96.57 -0.81
N ASP A 18 -3.42 -96.32 -0.09
CA ASP A 18 -3.12 -95.04 0.55
C ASP A 18 -3.24 -93.87 -0.45
N PRO A 19 -3.77 -92.70 -0.02
CA PRO A 19 -3.74 -91.52 -0.87
C PRO A 19 -2.28 -91.10 -1.04
N LYS A 20 -1.75 -91.22 -2.25
CA LYS A 20 -0.54 -90.50 -2.63
C LYS A 20 -0.84 -89.01 -2.49
N LEU A 21 -0.41 -88.43 -1.37
CA LEU A 21 -0.25 -86.98 -1.24
C LEU A 21 0.56 -86.51 -2.46
N PRO A 22 0.04 -85.57 -3.28
CA PRO A 22 0.80 -85.05 -4.39
C PRO A 22 2.10 -84.45 -3.84
N LYS A 23 3.23 -84.90 -4.39
CA LYS A 23 4.53 -84.29 -4.14
C LYS A 23 4.42 -82.80 -4.51
N PRO A 24 4.97 -81.87 -3.73
CA PRO A 24 4.87 -80.45 -4.06
C PRO A 24 5.48 -80.19 -5.43
N ASP A 25 4.64 -79.78 -6.38
CA ASP A 25 5.04 -79.49 -7.73
C ASP A 25 5.98 -78.27 -7.71
N ALA A 26 7.19 -78.39 -8.28
CA ALA A 26 8.14 -77.28 -8.41
C ALA A 26 7.55 -76.07 -9.19
N SER A 27 6.47 -76.28 -9.95
CA SER A 27 5.68 -75.23 -10.61
C SER A 27 4.89 -74.37 -9.62
N ALA A 28 4.42 -74.92 -8.50
CA ALA A 28 3.68 -74.18 -7.47
C ALA A 28 4.58 -73.24 -6.66
N GLU A 29 5.86 -73.61 -6.46
CA GLU A 29 6.85 -72.74 -5.82
C GLU A 29 7.32 -71.61 -6.75
N ARG A 30 7.49 -71.89 -8.06
CA ARG A 30 7.82 -70.86 -9.06
C ARG A 30 6.70 -69.85 -9.26
N ASN A 31 5.44 -70.29 -9.27
CA ASN A 31 4.30 -69.38 -9.31
C ASN A 31 4.24 -68.51 -8.05
N ARG A 32 4.40 -69.08 -6.85
CA ARG A 32 4.46 -68.30 -5.60
C ARG A 32 5.56 -67.23 -5.63
N LYS A 33 6.78 -67.59 -6.06
CA LYS A 33 7.89 -66.64 -6.20
C LYS A 33 7.60 -65.52 -7.20
N ARG A 34 6.92 -65.82 -8.32
CA ARG A 34 6.48 -64.82 -9.31
C ARG A 34 5.42 -63.86 -8.75
N TRP A 35 4.48 -64.36 -7.94
CA TRP A 35 3.49 -63.54 -7.25
C TRP A 35 4.14 -62.61 -6.22
N PHE A 36 5.15 -63.09 -5.49
CA PHE A 36 5.92 -62.24 -4.57
C PHE A 36 6.67 -61.12 -5.29
N THR A 37 7.37 -61.41 -6.40
CA THR A 37 8.07 -60.38 -7.18
C THR A 37 7.13 -59.35 -7.80
N LEU A 38 5.92 -59.75 -8.21
CA LEU A 38 4.92 -58.83 -8.75
C LEU A 38 4.36 -57.90 -7.66
N ALA A 39 4.07 -58.46 -6.48
CA ALA A 39 3.61 -57.70 -5.33
C ALA A 39 4.67 -56.69 -4.85
N GLU A 40 5.95 -57.07 -4.88
CA GLU A 40 7.07 -56.20 -4.52
C GLU A 40 7.19 -55.00 -5.48
N ILE A 41 7.11 -55.24 -6.80
CA ILE A 41 7.12 -54.17 -7.79
C ILE A 41 5.94 -53.22 -7.60
N LEU A 42 4.74 -53.76 -7.35
CA LEU A 42 3.55 -52.96 -7.05
C LEU A 42 3.70 -52.13 -5.78
N GLY A 43 4.30 -52.69 -4.73
CA GLY A 43 4.60 -51.99 -3.49
C GLY A 43 5.57 -50.83 -3.69
N ILE A 44 6.65 -51.04 -4.44
CA ILE A 44 7.61 -49.98 -4.80
C ILE A 44 6.93 -48.89 -5.64
N ALA A 45 6.13 -49.27 -6.62
CA ALA A 45 5.40 -48.32 -7.45
C ALA A 45 4.42 -47.46 -6.61
N ALA A 46 3.67 -48.09 -5.70
CA ALA A 46 2.77 -47.38 -4.79
C ALA A 46 3.53 -46.42 -3.86
N LEU A 47 4.71 -46.83 -3.36
CA LEU A 47 5.57 -45.98 -2.53
C LEU A 47 6.08 -44.75 -3.31
N LEU A 48 6.54 -44.95 -4.55
CA LEU A 48 6.99 -43.86 -5.41
C LEU A 48 5.88 -42.87 -5.72
N ILE A 49 4.68 -43.38 -6.04
CA ILE A 49 3.50 -42.54 -6.29
C ILE A 49 3.15 -41.75 -5.03
N SER A 50 3.10 -42.40 -3.86
CA SER A 50 2.81 -41.73 -2.59
C SER A 50 3.84 -40.65 -2.26
N GLY A 51 5.13 -40.92 -2.48
CA GLY A 51 6.19 -39.94 -2.29
C GLY A 51 6.06 -38.74 -3.23
N ALA A 52 5.76 -38.98 -4.50
CA ALA A 52 5.51 -37.93 -5.49
C ALA A 52 4.27 -37.08 -5.14
N THR A 53 3.18 -37.72 -4.69
CA THR A 53 1.97 -37.02 -4.24
C THR A 53 2.24 -36.17 -3.01
N LEU A 54 2.95 -36.70 -2.02
CA LEU A 54 3.32 -35.96 -0.82
C LEU A 54 4.20 -34.74 -1.16
N TRP A 55 5.21 -34.93 -2.01
CA TRP A 55 6.07 -33.83 -2.48
C TRP A 55 5.28 -32.74 -3.19
N ASN A 56 4.36 -33.12 -4.09
CA ASN A 56 3.51 -32.17 -4.80
C ASN A 56 2.61 -31.38 -3.84
N ASN A 57 2.04 -32.05 -2.83
CA ASN A 57 1.23 -31.40 -1.80
C ASN A 57 2.04 -30.40 -0.96
N VAL A 58 3.27 -30.75 -0.57
CA VAL A 58 4.17 -29.84 0.17
C VAL A 58 4.48 -28.61 -0.68
N ARG A 59 4.85 -28.78 -1.96
CA ARG A 59 5.14 -27.67 -2.87
C ARG A 59 3.93 -26.76 -3.13
N MET A 60 2.74 -27.33 -3.28
CA MET A 60 1.52 -26.56 -3.46
C MET A 60 1.14 -25.79 -2.19
N ARG A 61 1.41 -26.36 -1.01
CA ARG A 61 1.21 -25.67 0.26
C ARG A 61 2.17 -24.50 0.45
N GLU A 62 3.46 -24.69 0.13
CA GLU A 62 4.46 -23.62 0.15
C GLU A 62 4.06 -22.45 -0.78
N SER A 63 3.62 -22.74 -2.01
CA SER A 63 3.23 -21.69 -2.96
C SER A 63 1.95 -20.95 -2.55
N GLN A 64 0.98 -21.65 -1.96
CA GLN A 64 -0.22 -21.03 -1.40
C GLN A 64 0.09 -20.16 -0.17
N GLU A 65 1.00 -20.60 0.71
CA GLU A 65 1.44 -19.82 1.86
C GLU A 65 2.20 -18.56 1.43
N ALA A 66 3.08 -18.65 0.42
CA ALA A 66 3.74 -17.50 -0.18
C ALA A 66 2.76 -16.53 -0.84
N ALA A 67 1.77 -17.01 -1.60
CA ALA A 67 0.76 -16.16 -2.20
C ALA A 67 -0.10 -15.43 -1.15
N ARG A 68 -0.44 -16.11 -0.05
CA ARG A 68 -1.20 -15.51 1.07
C ARG A 68 -0.38 -14.45 1.79
N SER A 69 0.91 -14.68 2.05
CA SER A 69 1.76 -13.70 2.72
C SER A 69 1.96 -12.46 1.86
N GLU A 70 2.20 -12.62 0.55
CA GLU A 70 2.25 -11.49 -0.39
C GLU A 70 0.94 -10.71 -0.43
N ALA A 71 -0.20 -11.39 -0.49
CA ALA A 71 -1.51 -10.74 -0.48
C ALA A 71 -1.71 -9.92 0.81
N GLN A 72 -1.35 -10.48 1.97
CA GLN A 72 -1.43 -9.78 3.26
C GLN A 72 -0.50 -8.55 3.31
N VAL A 73 0.73 -8.65 2.80
CA VAL A 73 1.66 -7.52 2.74
C VAL A 73 1.12 -6.42 1.82
N ARG A 74 0.60 -6.78 0.64
CA ARG A 74 0.00 -5.82 -0.30
C ARG A 74 -1.23 -5.15 0.31
N GLU A 75 -2.09 -5.90 0.99
CA GLU A 75 -3.27 -5.37 1.66
C GLU A 75 -2.89 -4.44 2.80
N ALA A 76 -1.91 -4.82 3.63
CA ALA A 76 -1.39 -3.98 4.71
C ALA A 76 -0.80 -2.67 4.16
N HIS A 77 -0.01 -2.76 3.08
CA HIS A 77 0.55 -1.61 2.39
C HIS A 77 -0.53 -0.70 1.80
N ALA A 78 -1.55 -1.27 1.15
CA ALA A 78 -2.68 -0.52 0.61
C ALA A 78 -3.47 0.20 1.71
N LYS A 79 -3.72 -0.48 2.85
CA LYS A 79 -4.35 0.14 4.02
C LYS A 79 -3.50 1.27 4.60
N GLN A 80 -2.18 1.10 4.63
CA GLN A 80 -1.26 2.14 5.10
C GLN A 80 -1.27 3.37 4.19
N ILE A 81 -1.25 3.18 2.86
CA ILE A 81 -1.37 4.28 1.90
C ILE A 81 -2.71 4.99 2.09
N ALA A 82 -3.82 4.24 2.12
CA ALA A 82 -5.14 4.83 2.29
C ALA A 82 -5.27 5.64 3.59
N ARG A 83 -4.70 5.15 4.69
CA ARG A 83 -4.64 5.89 5.96
C ARG A 83 -3.82 7.17 5.85
N ARG A 84 -2.66 7.09 5.20
CA ARG A 84 -1.80 8.26 4.96
C ARG A 84 -2.53 9.29 4.11
N ASP A 85 -3.17 8.89 3.03
CA ASP A 85 -3.85 9.81 2.12
C ASP A 85 -5.05 10.48 2.81
N ALA A 86 -5.78 9.74 3.65
CA ALA A 86 -6.85 10.27 4.48
C ALA A 86 -6.36 11.26 5.57
N SER A 87 -5.06 11.22 5.93
CA SER A 87 -4.45 12.13 6.89
C SER A 87 -3.81 13.37 6.28
N LEU A 88 -3.86 13.55 4.96
CA LEU A 88 -3.30 14.73 4.30
C LEU A 88 -4.30 15.89 4.30
N VAL A 89 -3.86 17.07 4.70
CA VAL A 89 -4.69 18.28 4.73
C VAL A 89 -4.61 18.96 3.37
N THR A 90 -5.71 19.03 2.62
CA THR A 90 -5.73 19.70 1.31
C THR A 90 -6.54 20.97 1.41
N LEU A 91 -5.86 22.11 1.27
CA LEU A 91 -6.49 23.41 1.46
C LEU A 91 -7.08 23.95 0.16
N ASP A 92 -8.32 24.38 0.23
CA ASP A 92 -8.94 25.30 -0.72
C ASP A 92 -8.95 26.73 -0.15
N GLY A 93 -8.81 27.72 -1.03
CA GLY A 93 -8.67 29.12 -0.67
C GLY A 93 -9.73 29.97 -1.33
N THR A 94 -10.66 30.51 -0.55
CA THR A 94 -11.71 31.40 -1.05
C THR A 94 -11.38 32.87 -0.75
N ALA A 95 -11.24 33.68 -1.79
CA ALA A 95 -11.00 35.11 -1.65
C ALA A 95 -12.24 35.81 -1.03
N ARG A 96 -12.02 36.60 0.01
CA ARG A 96 -13.03 37.41 0.73
C ARG A 96 -12.61 38.88 0.79
N HIS A 97 -13.55 39.72 1.20
CA HIS A 97 -13.34 41.16 1.38
C HIS A 97 -12.66 41.83 0.19
N ASP A 98 -13.18 41.55 -1.02
CA ASP A 98 -12.63 42.10 -2.27
C ASP A 98 -11.13 41.74 -2.41
N GLY A 99 -10.80 40.46 -2.18
CA GLY A 99 -9.46 39.88 -2.32
C GLY A 99 -8.44 40.31 -1.26
N LYS A 100 -8.85 40.94 -0.16
CA LYS A 100 -7.92 41.31 0.93
C LYS A 100 -7.56 40.15 1.84
N VAL A 101 -8.44 39.16 1.88
CA VAL A 101 -8.37 38.01 2.77
C VAL A 101 -8.62 36.76 1.95
N LEU A 102 -7.90 35.69 2.27
CA LEU A 102 -8.08 34.38 1.67
C LEU A 102 -8.42 33.41 2.79
N ALA A 103 -9.68 33.04 2.87
CA ALA A 103 -10.15 32.06 3.85
C ALA A 103 -9.74 30.67 3.39
N LEU A 104 -9.10 29.94 4.29
CA LEU A 104 -8.59 28.60 4.03
C LEU A 104 -9.54 27.58 4.63
N GLN A 105 -9.83 26.54 3.85
CA GLN A 105 -10.67 25.44 4.28
C GLN A 105 -9.99 24.13 3.88
N ASP A 106 -9.92 23.18 4.81
CA ASP A 106 -9.53 21.83 4.44
C ASP A 106 -10.69 21.11 3.73
N MET A 107 -10.40 20.54 2.57
CA MET A 107 -11.37 19.84 1.74
C MET A 107 -11.85 18.53 2.37
N ALA A 108 -11.02 17.89 3.21
CA ALA A 108 -11.41 16.67 3.91
C ALA A 108 -12.22 16.96 5.20
N GLY A 109 -12.28 18.21 5.65
CA GLY A 109 -13.02 18.63 6.83
C GLY A 109 -12.33 18.32 8.16
N HIS A 110 -11.01 18.15 8.18
CA HIS A 110 -10.24 17.95 9.40
C HIS A 110 -10.41 19.15 10.35
N ARG A 111 -10.52 18.88 11.66
CA ARG A 111 -10.62 19.92 12.67
C ARG A 111 -9.23 20.48 13.03
N ILE A 112 -8.70 21.33 12.15
CA ILE A 112 -7.40 21.98 12.32
C ILE A 112 -7.41 22.85 13.58
N GLN A 113 -6.46 22.60 14.48
CA GLN A 113 -6.32 23.35 15.74
C GLN A 113 -5.35 24.52 15.60
N THR A 114 -4.22 24.27 14.94
CA THR A 114 -3.20 25.27 14.68
C THR A 114 -2.74 25.11 13.25
N MET A 115 -2.49 26.24 12.61
CA MET A 115 -1.84 26.28 11.31
C MET A 115 -0.76 27.36 11.33
N GLN A 116 0.38 27.08 10.71
CA GLN A 116 1.48 28.02 10.60
C GLN A 116 1.79 28.28 9.14
N VAL A 117 1.89 29.55 8.77
CA VAL A 117 2.26 29.99 7.43
C VAL A 117 3.66 30.60 7.46
N ARG A 118 4.62 29.94 6.83
CA ARG A 118 5.99 30.43 6.66
C ARG A 118 6.17 31.01 5.26
N PHE A 119 6.74 32.21 5.21
CA PHE A 119 7.05 32.93 3.98
C PHE A 119 8.50 32.66 3.53
N PRO A 120 8.81 32.85 2.24
CA PRO A 120 10.20 32.88 1.76
C PRO A 120 11.05 33.87 2.56
N ALA A 121 12.26 33.45 2.94
CA ALA A 121 13.13 34.22 3.83
C ALA A 121 13.47 35.60 3.24
N SER A 122 13.64 35.68 1.92
CA SER A 122 13.96 36.93 1.22
C SER A 122 12.87 38.02 1.29
N LEU A 123 11.64 37.68 1.72
CA LEU A 123 10.60 38.67 1.97
C LEU A 123 10.71 39.33 3.35
N ASP A 124 11.45 38.72 4.27
CA ASP A 124 11.61 39.19 5.65
C ASP A 124 10.27 39.40 6.36
N ILE A 125 9.39 38.39 6.26
CA ILE A 125 8.06 38.37 6.87
C ILE A 125 8.05 37.27 7.93
N ALA A 126 7.69 37.63 9.16
CA ALA A 126 7.58 36.66 10.24
C ALA A 126 6.50 35.61 9.92
N ALA A 127 6.76 34.35 10.30
CA ALA A 127 5.78 33.29 10.16
C ALA A 127 4.50 33.64 10.94
N GLN A 128 3.35 33.35 10.33
CA GLN A 128 2.04 33.67 10.90
C GLN A 128 1.44 32.41 11.50
N ARG A 129 1.03 32.49 12.77
CA ARG A 129 0.28 31.43 13.44
C ARG A 129 -1.20 31.74 13.37
N LEU A 130 -1.97 30.79 12.85
CA LEU A 130 -3.40 30.87 12.65
C LEU A 130 -4.08 29.84 13.56
N VAL A 131 -5.14 30.28 14.23
CA VAL A 131 -5.90 29.49 15.19
C VAL A 131 -7.36 29.85 14.96
N LEU A 132 -8.20 28.84 14.71
CA LEU A 132 -9.62 28.99 14.36
C LEU A 132 -9.83 29.81 13.08
N ASP A 133 -10.73 29.37 12.20
CA ASP A 133 -11.07 30.04 10.93
C ASP A 133 -9.85 30.61 10.18
N PRO A 134 -8.95 29.74 9.68
CA PRO A 134 -7.67 30.18 9.18
C PRO A 134 -7.80 31.07 7.94
N GLU A 135 -7.17 32.24 7.99
CA GLU A 135 -7.21 33.22 6.91
C GLU A 135 -5.80 33.74 6.60
N ILE A 136 -5.44 33.83 5.31
CA ILE A 136 -4.26 34.56 4.84
C ILE A 136 -4.64 36.00 4.48
N LYS A 137 -3.93 36.98 5.05
CA LYS A 137 -4.20 38.40 4.80
C LYS A 137 -3.19 38.99 3.83
N ALA A 138 -3.68 39.67 2.80
CA ALA A 138 -2.84 40.35 1.81
C ALA A 138 -1.89 41.35 2.49
N SER A 139 -2.32 42.01 3.56
CA SER A 139 -1.53 43.01 4.29
C SER A 139 -0.20 42.49 4.85
N TRP A 140 -0.03 41.18 5.01
CA TRP A 140 1.22 40.60 5.52
C TRP A 140 2.38 40.73 4.54
N PHE A 141 2.10 40.69 3.24
CA PHE A 141 3.13 40.67 2.19
C PHE A 141 2.88 41.66 1.05
N ALA A 142 1.74 42.35 1.03
CA ALA A 142 1.36 43.24 -0.07
C ALA A 142 2.42 44.31 -0.36
N SER A 143 3.01 44.94 0.66
CA SER A 143 4.05 45.96 0.46
C SER A 143 5.23 45.41 -0.34
N LYS A 144 5.80 44.27 0.09
CA LYS A 144 6.95 43.63 -0.56
C LYS A 144 6.66 43.25 -2.02
N ILE A 145 5.46 42.75 -2.32
CA ILE A 145 5.06 42.37 -3.68
C ILE A 145 4.80 43.60 -4.56
N LEU A 146 4.19 44.65 -4.01
CA LEU A 146 3.93 45.88 -4.74
C LEU A 146 5.25 46.58 -5.08
N ASP A 147 6.20 46.69 -4.15
CA ASP A 147 7.54 47.22 -4.40
C ASP A 147 8.27 46.41 -5.47
N LEU A 148 8.15 45.07 -5.40
CA LEU A 148 8.74 44.17 -6.38
C LEU A 148 8.21 44.39 -7.80
N THR A 149 6.93 44.74 -7.95
CA THR A 149 6.26 44.94 -9.25
C THR A 149 6.18 46.41 -9.66
N ASP A 150 6.67 47.32 -8.83
CA ASP A 150 6.64 48.76 -9.10
C ASP A 150 7.43 49.14 -10.35
N GLY A 151 6.95 50.15 -11.09
CA GLY A 151 7.46 50.52 -12.41
C GLY A 151 7.11 49.56 -13.55
N GLY A 152 6.45 48.42 -13.26
CA GLY A 152 5.86 47.54 -14.28
C GLY A 152 4.35 47.79 -14.46
N PRO A 153 3.66 46.95 -15.25
CA PRO A 153 2.22 47.06 -15.49
C PRO A 153 1.41 47.13 -14.20
N ASP A 154 0.29 47.85 -14.26
CA ASP A 154 -0.64 47.97 -13.13
C ASP A 154 -1.23 46.62 -12.71
N ARG A 155 -1.55 45.78 -13.71
CA ARG A 155 -2.10 44.45 -13.51
C ARG A 155 -1.06 43.37 -13.81
N VAL A 156 -0.56 42.75 -12.75
CA VAL A 156 0.35 41.62 -12.82
C VAL A 156 -0.22 40.47 -12.00
N GLU A 157 -0.37 39.31 -12.63
CA GLU A 157 -0.68 38.06 -11.94
C GLU A 157 0.59 37.35 -11.50
N GLY A 158 0.59 36.88 -10.26
CA GLY A 158 1.71 36.23 -9.61
C GLY A 158 1.31 35.20 -8.59
N GLN A 159 2.30 34.45 -8.16
CA GLN A 159 2.17 33.41 -7.16
C GLN A 159 3.16 33.70 -6.02
N LEU A 160 2.74 33.45 -4.79
CA LEU A 160 3.62 33.52 -3.62
C LEU A 160 3.65 32.14 -2.99
N PRO A 161 4.73 31.36 -3.17
CA PRO A 161 4.87 30.10 -2.46
C PRO A 161 4.98 30.39 -0.97
N VAL A 162 4.21 29.67 -0.17
CA VAL A 162 4.24 29.68 1.29
C VAL A 162 4.22 28.24 1.78
N GLU A 163 4.96 27.93 2.84
CA GLU A 163 4.78 26.66 3.53
C GLU A 163 3.65 26.81 4.53
N ILE A 164 2.70 25.87 4.49
CA ILE A 164 1.62 25.76 5.43
C ILE A 164 1.79 24.45 6.19
N THR A 165 1.94 24.55 7.50
CA THR A 165 1.99 23.42 8.43
C THR A 165 0.71 23.41 9.23
N SER A 166 -0.07 22.33 9.11
CA SER A 166 -1.34 22.13 9.79
C SER A 166 -1.21 21.07 10.85
N GLU A 167 -1.80 21.34 12.01
CA GLU A 167 -1.84 20.41 13.14
C GLU A 167 -3.28 20.18 13.56
N TYR A 168 -3.64 18.90 13.69
CA TYR A 168 -4.96 18.48 14.12
C TYR A 168 -4.88 17.15 14.88
N TRP A 169 -6.00 16.75 15.48
CA TRP A 169 -6.13 15.46 16.13
C TRP A 169 -7.04 14.56 15.32
N ASP A 170 -6.55 13.37 15.02
CA ASP A 170 -7.34 12.25 14.52
C ASP A 170 -7.54 11.26 15.67
N HIS A 171 -8.72 11.31 16.29
CA HIS A 171 -9.01 10.60 17.54
C HIS A 171 -7.96 10.94 18.61
N ASP A 172 -7.09 10.00 18.98
CA ASP A 172 -6.03 10.18 19.98
C ASP A 172 -4.64 10.42 19.36
N ASN A 173 -4.54 10.52 18.04
CA ASN A 173 -3.29 10.75 17.33
C ASN A 173 -3.18 12.21 16.88
N ARG A 174 -2.14 12.90 17.34
CA ARG A 174 -1.78 14.21 16.80
C ARG A 174 -1.15 14.03 15.42
N VAL A 175 -1.75 14.64 14.42
CA VAL A 175 -1.27 14.63 13.03
C VAL A 175 -0.71 16.01 12.70
N THR A 176 0.46 16.01 12.06
CA THR A 176 1.10 17.20 11.49
C THR A 176 1.31 16.95 10.00
N ASP A 177 0.81 17.85 9.18
CA ASP A 177 0.99 17.83 7.73
C ASP A 177 1.57 19.17 7.27
N SER A 178 2.57 19.11 6.38
CA SER A 178 3.27 20.28 5.86
C SER A 178 3.29 20.23 4.34
N ALA A 179 2.95 21.35 3.71
CA ALA A 179 2.97 21.48 2.27
C ALA A 179 3.28 22.91 1.84
N ILE A 180 3.86 23.05 0.65
CA ILE A 180 4.01 24.34 -0.01
C ILE A 180 2.77 24.58 -0.86
N TYR A 181 2.14 25.73 -0.61
CA TYR A 181 1.03 26.25 -1.39
C TYR A 181 1.45 27.52 -2.11
N ASP A 182 1.01 27.69 -3.34
CA ASP A 182 1.13 28.94 -4.08
C ASP A 182 -0.10 29.81 -3.81
N VAL A 183 0.09 30.92 -3.11
CA VAL A 183 -0.95 31.94 -2.94
C VAL A 183 -1.03 32.76 -4.22
N VAL A 184 -2.12 32.59 -4.96
CA VAL A 184 -2.33 33.26 -6.24
C VAL A 184 -2.86 34.67 -5.99
N PHE A 185 -2.23 35.66 -6.62
CA PHE A 185 -2.60 37.06 -6.49
C PHE A 185 -2.59 37.79 -7.83
N ASN A 186 -3.28 38.93 -7.89
CA ASN A 186 -3.04 39.95 -8.89
C ASN A 186 -2.72 41.30 -8.23
N THR A 187 -1.95 42.14 -8.92
CA THR A 187 -1.88 43.57 -8.64
C THR A 187 -2.93 44.29 -9.46
N GLU A 188 -3.39 45.43 -8.96
CA GLU A 188 -4.29 46.33 -9.67
C GLU A 188 -3.86 47.78 -9.43
N GLY A 189 -3.72 48.55 -10.50
CA GLY A 189 -3.56 50.01 -10.44
C GLY A 189 -4.90 50.69 -10.18
N ARG A 190 -4.88 51.84 -9.50
CA ARG A 190 -6.06 52.71 -9.33
C ARG A 190 -5.67 54.16 -9.60
N LEU A 191 -6.58 54.89 -10.24
CA LEU A 191 -6.46 56.35 -10.44
C LEU A 191 -6.38 57.11 -9.10
N ILE A 192 -6.99 56.57 -8.02
CA ILE A 192 -6.97 57.17 -6.68
C ILE A 192 -6.72 56.05 -5.65
N GLY A 193 -5.75 56.25 -4.74
CA GLY A 193 -5.46 55.33 -3.64
C GLY A 193 -4.42 54.24 -3.91
N GLY A 194 -3.59 54.41 -4.95
CA GLY A 194 -2.40 53.59 -5.21
C GLY A 194 -2.67 52.17 -5.73
N ARG A 195 -1.58 51.43 -5.98
CA ARG A 195 -1.62 50.02 -6.39
C ARG A 195 -2.10 49.14 -5.24
N LYS A 196 -2.87 48.10 -5.55
CA LYS A 196 -3.38 47.12 -4.57
C LYS A 196 -3.04 45.71 -4.99
N LEU A 197 -2.94 44.82 -4.00
CA LEU A 197 -2.80 43.38 -4.20
C LEU A 197 -4.12 42.70 -3.83
N LYS A 198 -4.61 41.79 -4.68
CA LYS A 198 -5.77 40.94 -4.40
C LYS A 198 -5.38 39.48 -4.43
N LEU A 199 -5.82 38.76 -3.42
CA LEU A 199 -5.76 37.31 -3.34
C LEU A 199 -6.87 36.71 -4.20
N LYS A 200 -6.55 35.61 -4.87
CA LYS A 200 -7.47 34.88 -5.75
C LYS A 200 -7.76 33.48 -5.25
N GLY A 201 -6.74 32.79 -4.75
CA GLY A 201 -6.85 31.39 -4.34
C GLY A 201 -5.52 30.87 -3.78
N VAL A 202 -5.51 29.61 -3.36
CA VAL A 202 -4.30 28.83 -3.14
C VAL A 202 -4.27 27.64 -4.08
N VAL A 203 -3.07 27.20 -4.45
CA VAL A 203 -2.86 25.97 -5.20
C VAL A 203 -1.82 25.14 -4.45
N LEU A 204 -2.10 23.85 -4.25
CA LEU A 204 -1.10 22.93 -3.71
C LEU A 204 0.03 22.78 -4.73
N ASN A 205 1.25 23.18 -4.34
CA ASN A 205 2.44 23.01 -5.17
C ASN A 205 3.05 21.63 -4.92
N GLN A 206 3.42 21.37 -3.67
CA GLN A 206 4.04 20.10 -3.27
C GLN A 206 3.90 19.84 -1.78
N ARG A 207 3.82 18.56 -1.40
CA ARG A 207 3.93 18.12 0.00
C ARG A 207 5.39 18.16 0.45
N VAL A 208 5.63 18.45 1.72
CA VAL A 208 6.99 18.49 2.29
C VAL A 208 7.08 17.63 3.54
N SER A 209 8.16 16.87 3.62
CA SER A 209 8.60 16.19 4.85
C SER A 209 9.89 16.84 5.34
N GLY A 210 9.87 17.41 6.55
CA GLY A 210 11.03 18.10 7.12
C GLY A 210 11.12 19.58 6.70
N ASP A 211 12.32 20.16 6.69
CA ASP A 211 12.50 21.59 6.44
C ASP A 211 12.31 21.97 4.96
N ALA A 212 11.25 22.73 4.67
CA ALA A 212 10.95 23.26 3.34
C ALA A 212 11.76 24.52 2.94
N GLY A 213 12.58 25.11 3.83
CA GLY A 213 13.09 26.48 3.69
C GLY A 213 13.82 26.75 2.36
N ALA A 214 14.85 25.94 2.06
CA ALA A 214 15.61 26.09 0.81
C ALA A 214 14.75 25.88 -0.44
N ARG A 215 13.76 24.98 -0.37
CA ARG A 215 12.86 24.71 -1.49
C ARG A 215 11.88 25.87 -1.72
N LEU A 216 11.33 26.39 -0.63
CA LEU A 216 10.46 27.57 -0.62
C LEU A 216 11.16 28.78 -1.24
N ASP A 217 12.40 29.05 -0.84
CA ASP A 217 13.20 30.18 -1.36
C ASP A 217 13.57 30.01 -2.83
N ASN A 218 13.84 28.78 -3.28
CA ASN A 218 14.12 28.51 -4.69
C ASN A 218 12.89 28.76 -5.59
N LEU A 219 11.70 28.31 -5.16
CA LEU A 219 10.44 28.58 -5.87
C LEU A 219 10.19 30.08 -5.96
N TRP A 220 10.36 30.79 -4.85
CA TRP A 220 10.18 32.23 -4.82
C TRP A 220 11.20 32.98 -5.68
N THR A 221 12.46 32.55 -5.70
CA THR A 221 13.49 33.18 -6.53
C THR A 221 13.16 33.10 -8.02
N ALA A 222 12.67 31.96 -8.48
CA ALA A 222 12.22 31.78 -9.86
C ALA A 222 11.05 32.71 -10.20
N GLU A 223 10.04 32.77 -9.32
CA GLU A 223 8.86 33.59 -9.51
C GLU A 223 9.17 35.09 -9.44
N ARG A 224 10.02 35.50 -8.51
CA ARG A 224 10.52 36.88 -8.40
C ARG A 224 11.17 37.34 -9.70
N LYS A 225 12.03 36.50 -10.31
CA LYS A 225 12.66 36.80 -11.61
C LYS A 225 11.62 36.99 -12.71
N ARG A 226 10.58 36.16 -12.74
CA ARG A 226 9.46 36.28 -13.70
C ARG A 226 8.67 37.56 -13.49
N LEU A 227 8.39 37.94 -12.25
CA LEU A 227 7.68 39.20 -11.94
C LEU A 227 8.50 40.42 -12.33
N GLN A 228 9.81 40.41 -12.08
CA GLN A 228 10.71 41.49 -12.46
C GLN A 228 10.91 41.61 -13.97
N SER A 229 10.87 40.50 -14.73
CA SER A 229 11.02 40.57 -16.18
C SER A 229 9.85 41.28 -16.87
N LYS A 230 8.69 41.41 -16.21
CA LYS A 230 7.52 42.15 -16.70
C LYS A 230 7.65 43.67 -16.58
N LYS A 231 8.70 44.19 -15.93
CA LYS A 231 8.97 45.64 -15.88
C LYS A 231 9.57 46.20 -17.18
N LYS A 232 10.10 45.32 -18.04
CA LYS A 232 10.72 45.68 -19.32
C LYS A 232 9.65 45.84 -20.39
#